data_AF-A0A562J1V5-F1
#
_entry.id   AF-A0A562J1V5-F1
#
_cell.length_a   1.000
_cell.length_b   1.000
_cell.length_c   1.000
_cell.angle_alpha   90.00
_cell.angle_beta   90.00
_cell.angle_gamma   90.00
#
_symmetry.space_group_name_H-M   'P 1'
#
loop_
_entity.id
_entity.type
_entity.pdbx_description
1 polymer ?
#
loop_
_entity_poly.entity_id
_entity_poly.type
_entity_poly.pdbx_seq_one_letter_code
_entity_poly.pdbx_strand_id
1 'polypeptide(L)'
;MLMYMLDVNIGYSGGTGIIDFSLFGILPGVGEPWWLVIAVGLAMAVVYYFVFRFAISKWNLLTPGRGDEASNRLYSKQDYQDKNKQKQALSVLAALGGEENINNIDACITRLRVGVKDKNQVTMMSSNNLARKVS
;
A
#
# COMPACT_ATOMS: atom_id res chain seq x y z
N MET A 1 -11.72 5.28 -17.33
CA MET A 1 -12.15 6.07 -18.51
C MET A 1 -11.55 5.53 -19.80
N LEU A 2 -10.23 5.48 -19.99
CA LEU A 2 -9.63 4.99 -21.24
C LEU A 2 -10.02 3.53 -21.59
N MET A 3 -9.91 2.60 -20.64
CA MET A 3 -10.28 1.19 -20.86
C MET A 3 -11.79 0.99 -21.10
N TYR A 4 -12.62 1.84 -20.50
CA TYR A 4 -14.07 1.85 -20.72
C TYR A 4 -14.42 2.29 -22.15
N MET A 5 -13.66 3.23 -22.72
CA MET A 5 -13.82 3.66 -24.12
C MET A 5 -13.31 2.63 -25.13
N LEU A 6 -12.38 1.75 -24.72
CA LEU A 6 -11.82 0.68 -25.54
C LEU A 6 -12.60 -0.65 -25.40
N ASP A 7 -13.72 -0.63 -24.68
CA ASP A 7 -14.57 -1.78 -24.36
C ASP A 7 -13.77 -2.96 -23.77
N VAL A 8 -12.80 -2.66 -22.89
CA VAL A 8 -11.97 -3.67 -22.22
C VAL A 8 -12.37 -3.79 -20.76
N ASN A 9 -12.92 -4.95 -20.40
CA ASN A 9 -13.50 -5.20 -19.08
C ASN A 9 -12.75 -6.31 -18.34
N ILE A 10 -11.73 -5.94 -17.56
CA ILE A 10 -10.98 -6.89 -16.70
C ILE A 10 -11.44 -6.77 -15.25
N GLY A 11 -11.76 -7.92 -14.64
CA GLY A 11 -12.19 -8.00 -13.24
C GLY A 11 -11.12 -7.51 -12.25
N TYR A 12 -11.57 -6.89 -11.17
CA TYR A 12 -10.72 -6.36 -10.10
C TYR A 12 -10.90 -7.18 -8.81
N SER A 13 -9.81 -7.72 -8.26
CA SER A 13 -9.84 -8.56 -7.05
C SER A 13 -9.01 -7.99 -5.89
N GLY A 14 -9.09 -6.68 -5.68
CA GLY A 14 -8.54 -6.04 -4.49
C GLY A 14 -7.01 -5.92 -4.44
N GLY A 15 -6.28 -6.44 -5.43
CA GLY A 15 -4.83 -6.36 -5.55
C GLY A 15 -4.38 -6.09 -6.99
N THR A 16 -4.25 -4.82 -7.39
CA THR A 16 -3.77 -4.47 -8.74
C THR A 16 -2.32 -4.93 -8.95
N GLY A 17 -2.17 -6.09 -9.58
CA GLY A 17 -0.88 -6.68 -9.90
C GLY A 17 -0.97 -7.62 -11.10
N ILE A 18 0.18 -8.17 -11.48
CA ILE A 18 0.27 -9.07 -12.65
C ILE A 18 -0.52 -10.36 -12.44
N ILE A 19 -0.71 -10.79 -11.18
CA ILE A 19 -1.45 -11.99 -10.82
C ILE A 19 -2.94 -11.80 -11.16
N ASP A 20 -3.56 -10.73 -10.70
CA ASP A 20 -4.95 -10.39 -11.03
C ASP A 20 -5.16 -10.23 -12.55
N PHE A 21 -4.23 -9.58 -13.25
CA PHE A 21 -4.28 -9.47 -14.72
C PHE A 21 -4.25 -10.83 -15.40
N SER A 22 -3.44 -11.75 -14.91
CA SER A 22 -3.35 -13.10 -15.47
C SER A 22 -4.62 -13.90 -15.21
N LEU A 23 -5.14 -13.84 -13.98
CA LEU A 23 -6.32 -14.60 -13.53
C LEU A 23 -7.63 -14.11 -14.16
N PHE A 24 -7.81 -12.79 -14.31
CA PHE A 24 -9.07 -12.19 -14.77
C PHE A 24 -9.00 -11.60 -16.19
N GLY A 25 -7.80 -11.44 -16.75
CA GLY A 25 -7.60 -10.95 -18.12
C GLY A 25 -7.30 -12.08 -19.09
N ILE A 26 -6.28 -12.90 -18.80
CA ILE A 26 -5.77 -13.91 -19.75
C ILE A 26 -6.52 -15.23 -19.64
N LEU A 27 -6.64 -15.77 -18.42
CA LEU A 27 -7.17 -17.12 -18.17
C LEU A 27 -8.68 -17.31 -18.40
N PRO A 28 -9.58 -16.32 -18.20
CA PRO A 28 -11.01 -16.56 -18.35
C PRO A 28 -11.43 -16.87 -19.79
N GLY A 29 -10.60 -16.56 -20.78
CA GLY A 29 -10.86 -16.89 -22.19
C GLY A 29 -12.11 -16.22 -22.78
N VAL A 30 -12.66 -15.20 -22.12
CA VAL A 30 -13.94 -14.54 -22.45
C VAL A 30 -13.90 -13.67 -23.72
N GLY A 31 -12.84 -13.76 -24.54
CA GLY A 31 -12.71 -13.02 -25.80
C GLY A 31 -12.35 -11.54 -25.65
N GLU A 32 -12.19 -11.05 -24.41
CA GLU A 32 -11.77 -9.68 -24.12
C GLU A 32 -10.32 -9.44 -24.60
N PRO A 33 -10.03 -8.29 -25.26
CA PRO A 33 -8.72 -7.98 -25.82
C PRO A 33 -7.71 -7.56 -24.73
N TRP A 34 -7.33 -8.49 -23.86
CA TRP A 34 -6.39 -8.29 -22.74
C TRP A 34 -5.05 -7.64 -23.16
N TRP A 35 -4.61 -7.85 -24.40
CA TRP A 35 -3.39 -7.28 -24.97
C TRP A 35 -3.45 -5.75 -25.10
N LEU A 36 -4.64 -5.16 -25.25
CA LEU A 36 -4.81 -3.69 -25.27
C LEU A 36 -4.39 -3.06 -23.94
N VAL A 37 -4.53 -3.77 -22.83
CA VAL A 37 -4.06 -3.29 -21.52
C VAL A 37 -2.56 -3.14 -21.50
N ILE A 38 -1.83 -4.10 -22.09
CA ILE A 38 -0.37 -4.03 -22.22
C ILE A 38 0.02 -2.89 -23.16
N ALA A 39 -0.66 -2.74 -24.30
CA ALA A 39 -0.37 -1.69 -25.27
C ALA A 39 -0.55 -0.28 -24.67
N VAL A 40 -1.67 -0.06 -23.96
CA VAL A 40 -1.91 1.21 -23.25
C VAL A 40 -0.92 1.39 -22.12
N GLY A 41 -0.60 0.34 -21.36
CA GLY A 41 0.38 0.39 -20.28
C GLY A 41 1.75 0.84 -20.79
N LEU A 42 2.19 0.32 -21.93
CA LEU A 42 3.43 0.74 -22.60
C LEU A 42 3.35 2.18 -23.09
N ALA A 43 2.27 2.57 -23.77
CA ALA A 43 2.08 3.96 -24.21
C ALA A 43 2.12 4.94 -23.04
N MET A 44 1.46 4.60 -21.92
CA MET A 44 1.48 5.38 -20.69
C MET A 44 2.88 5.42 -20.08
N ALA A 45 3.62 4.31 -20.04
CA ALA A 45 4.99 4.29 -19.52
C ALA A 45 5.91 5.25 -20.30
N VAL A 46 5.78 5.27 -21.63
CA VAL A 46 6.53 6.19 -22.50
C VAL A 46 6.15 7.64 -22.20
N VAL A 47 4.85 7.96 -22.17
CA VAL A 47 4.36 9.32 -21.85
C VAL A 47 4.86 9.77 -20.48
N TYR A 48 4.71 8.93 -19.46
CA TYR A 48 5.18 9.22 -18.11
C TYR A 48 6.69 9.48 -18.08
N TYR A 49 7.49 8.64 -18.72
CA TYR A 49 8.93 8.83 -18.79
C TYR A 49 9.30 10.21 -19.32
N PHE A 50 8.73 10.61 -20.46
CA PHE A 50 9.04 11.91 -21.07
C PHE A 50 8.49 13.09 -20.26
N VAL A 51 7.26 13.01 -19.77
CA VAL A 51 6.64 14.08 -18.97
C VAL A 51 7.43 14.30 -17.67
N PHE A 52 7.72 13.22 -16.93
CA PHE A 52 8.52 13.33 -15.71
C PHE A 52 9.94 13.77 -16.00
N ARG A 53 10.59 13.25 -17.05
CA ARG A 53 11.94 13.67 -17.44
C ARG A 53 12.00 15.16 -17.76
N PHE A 54 11.02 15.66 -18.49
CA PHE A 54 10.90 17.08 -18.81
C PHE A 54 10.64 17.91 -17.55
N ALA A 55 9.68 17.50 -16.73
CA ALA A 55 9.33 18.19 -15.49
C ALA A 55 10.52 18.26 -14.51
N ILE A 56 11.24 17.16 -14.32
CA ILE A 56 12.42 17.06 -13.46
C ILE A 56 13.53 17.98 -13.98
N SER A 57 13.74 18.04 -15.29
CA SER A 57 14.80 18.85 -15.89
C SER A 57 14.46 20.34 -15.89
N LYS A 58 13.20 20.71 -16.15
CA LYS A 58 12.76 22.11 -16.28
C LYS A 58 12.54 22.79 -14.93
N TRP A 59 12.00 22.07 -13.95
CA TRP A 59 11.67 22.62 -12.62
C TRP A 59 12.64 22.18 -11.51
N ASN A 60 13.72 21.49 -11.88
CA ASN A 60 14.74 20.99 -10.95
C ASN A 60 14.15 20.26 -9.73
N LEU A 61 13.18 19.37 -9.98
CA LEU A 61 12.54 18.59 -8.91
C LEU A 61 13.58 17.71 -8.20
N LEU A 62 13.59 17.76 -6.87
CA LEU A 62 14.45 16.94 -6.02
C LEU A 62 13.88 15.52 -5.94
N THR A 63 14.27 14.66 -6.87
CA THR A 63 13.99 13.23 -6.82
C THR A 63 15.02 12.52 -5.93
N PRO A 64 14.69 11.38 -5.29
CA PRO A 64 15.70 10.55 -4.62
C PRO A 64 16.87 10.24 -5.59
N GLY A 65 18.11 10.45 -5.16
CA GLY A 65 19.33 10.47 -5.97
C GLY A 65 19.72 11.83 -6.58
N ARG A 66 18.90 12.89 -6.48
CA ARG A 66 19.15 14.24 -7.04
C ARG A 66 18.99 15.36 -5.99
N GLY A 67 20.09 15.94 -5.53
CA GLY A 67 20.13 17.01 -4.51
C GLY A 67 21.01 16.67 -3.30
N ASP A 68 21.13 17.61 -2.35
CA ASP A 68 22.01 17.49 -1.17
C ASP A 68 21.60 16.33 -0.24
N GLU A 69 22.60 15.67 0.33
CA GLU A 69 22.50 14.42 1.11
C GLU A 69 21.46 14.44 2.24
N ALA A 70 21.18 15.63 2.81
CA ALA A 70 20.19 15.81 3.87
C ALA A 70 18.73 15.61 3.43
N SER A 71 18.42 15.97 2.18
CA SER A 71 17.07 15.80 1.58
C SER A 71 16.93 14.47 0.84
N ASN A 72 18.06 13.82 0.59
CA ASN A 72 18.22 12.76 -0.39
C ASN A 72 18.56 11.40 0.24
N ARG A 73 18.12 11.22 1.49
CA ARG A 73 18.34 9.99 2.24
C ARG A 73 17.37 8.91 1.77
N LEU A 74 17.91 7.84 1.21
CA LEU A 74 17.19 6.58 1.07
C LEU A 74 16.92 6.03 2.47
N TYR A 75 15.68 6.07 2.91
CA TYR A 75 15.27 5.45 4.17
C TYR A 75 15.50 3.94 4.08
N SER A 76 16.51 3.45 4.79
CA SER A 76 16.79 2.01 4.89
C SER A 76 15.74 1.33 5.78
N LYS A 77 15.61 0.00 5.68
CA LYS A 77 14.79 -0.79 6.63
C LYS A 77 15.16 -0.50 8.09
N GLN A 78 16.43 -0.18 8.36
CA GLN A 78 16.91 0.25 9.68
C GLN A 78 16.29 1.60 10.13
N ASP A 79 16.19 2.58 9.24
CA ASP A 79 15.56 3.88 9.54
C ASP A 79 14.07 3.78 9.86
N TYR A 80 13.40 2.78 9.29
CA TYR A 80 12.00 2.48 9.60
C TYR A 80 11.80 1.81 10.96
N GLN A 81 12.82 1.12 11.49
CA GLN A 81 12.76 0.56 12.83
C GLN A 81 12.98 1.63 13.90
N ASP A 82 13.84 2.62 13.63
CA ASP A 82 14.22 3.64 14.61
C ASP A 82 13.22 4.78 14.83
N LYS A 83 12.27 5.03 13.90
CA LYS A 83 11.36 6.18 14.01
C LYS A 83 9.88 5.80 14.10
N ASN A 84 9.30 6.15 15.24
CA ASN A 84 7.87 6.28 15.58
C ASN A 84 7.00 5.01 15.53
N LYS A 85 7.22 4.06 14.62
CA LYS A 85 6.40 2.85 14.52
C LYS A 85 6.57 1.92 15.71
N GLN A 86 7.78 1.81 16.25
CA GLN A 86 8.04 1.01 17.45
C GLN A 86 7.31 1.57 18.66
N LYS A 87 7.29 2.91 18.84
CA LYS A 87 6.51 3.58 19.89
C LYS A 87 5.01 3.38 19.71
N GLN A 88 4.51 3.43 18.48
CA GLN A 88 3.10 3.15 18.19
C GLN A 88 2.73 1.69 18.50
N ALA A 89 3.54 0.73 18.05
CA ALA A 89 3.33 -0.69 18.33
C ALA A 89 3.38 -0.98 19.84
N LEU A 90 4.36 -0.40 20.56
CA LEU A 90 4.48 -0.50 22.02
C LEU A 90 3.26 0.12 22.73
N SER A 91 2.77 1.27 22.27
CA SER A 91 1.57 1.90 22.85
C SER A 91 0.30 1.08 22.65
N VAL A 92 0.17 0.41 21.49
CA VAL A 92 -0.94 -0.49 21.20
C VAL A 92 -0.84 -1.76 22.03
N LEU A 93 0.36 -2.32 22.19
CA LEU A 93 0.62 -3.48 23.05
C LEU A 93 0.30 -3.18 24.52
N ALA A 94 0.71 -2.01 25.02
CA ALA A 94 0.37 -1.56 26.37
C ALA A 94 -1.14 -1.37 26.55
N ALA A 95 -1.85 -0.81 25.56
CA ALA A 95 -3.30 -0.65 25.60
C ALA A 95 -4.06 -1.99 25.59
N LEU A 96 -3.47 -3.06 25.03
CA LEU A 96 -4.03 -4.41 25.02
C LEU A 96 -3.78 -5.19 26.33
N GLY A 97 -3.09 -4.60 27.30
CA GLY A 97 -2.78 -5.23 28.58
C GLY A 97 -1.45 -6.00 28.60
N GLY A 98 -0.51 -5.65 27.71
CA GLY A 98 0.81 -6.27 27.65
C GLY A 98 0.85 -7.57 26.84
N GLU A 99 2.06 -8.11 26.67
CA GLU A 99 2.27 -9.36 25.93
C GLU A 99 1.67 -10.57 26.67
N GLU A 100 1.64 -10.54 28.01
CA GLU A 100 1.05 -11.60 28.82
C GLU A 100 -0.47 -11.78 28.59
N ASN A 101 -1.17 -10.72 28.19
CA ASN A 101 -2.62 -10.72 27.97
C ASN A 101 -3.02 -11.18 26.56
N ILE A 102 -2.09 -11.29 25.62
CA ILE A 102 -2.38 -11.71 24.25
C ILE A 102 -2.37 -13.24 24.15
N ASN A 103 -3.38 -13.80 23.48
CA ASN A 103 -3.50 -15.23 23.18
C ASN A 103 -3.17 -15.54 21.73
N ASN A 104 -3.81 -14.83 20.78
CA ASN A 104 -3.57 -14.99 19.34
C ASN A 104 -3.62 -13.64 18.63
N ILE A 105 -2.82 -13.50 17.56
CA ILE A 105 -2.79 -12.31 16.71
C ILE A 105 -2.98 -12.77 15.26
N ASP A 106 -4.05 -12.31 14.62
CA ASP A 106 -4.37 -12.59 13.23
C ASP A 106 -4.46 -11.27 12.45
N ALA A 107 -3.74 -11.16 11.35
CA ALA A 107 -3.76 -9.97 10.49
C ALA A 107 -4.34 -10.29 9.11
N CYS A 108 -5.30 -9.48 8.67
CA CYS A 108 -5.81 -9.44 7.30
C CYS A 108 -5.45 -8.08 6.67
N ILE A 109 -5.80 -7.91 5.38
CA ILE A 109 -5.42 -6.73 4.56
C ILE A 109 -5.72 -5.39 5.26
N THR A 110 -6.90 -5.26 5.86
CA THR A 110 -7.34 -4.01 6.52
C THR A 110 -7.72 -4.18 7.99
N ARG A 111 -7.58 -5.39 8.54
CA ARG A 111 -8.05 -5.70 9.90
C ARG A 111 -7.01 -6.50 10.65
N LEU A 112 -6.69 -6.06 11.87
CA LEU A 112 -5.91 -6.80 12.85
C LEU A 112 -6.86 -7.31 13.94
N ARG A 113 -6.89 -8.62 14.18
CA ARG A 113 -7.67 -9.29 15.23
C ARG A 113 -6.70 -9.77 16.31
N VAL A 114 -6.99 -9.42 17.56
CA VAL A 114 -6.19 -9.84 18.72
C VAL A 114 -7.11 -10.54 19.69
N GLY A 115 -6.85 -11.81 19.99
CA GLY A 115 -7.49 -12.52 21.08
C GLY A 115 -6.76 -12.22 22.38
N VAL A 116 -7.51 -11.80 23.40
CA VAL A 116 -7.00 -11.45 24.72
C VAL A 116 -7.50 -12.43 25.78
N LYS A 117 -6.72 -12.67 26.84
CA LYS A 117 -7.06 -13.57 27.95
C LYS A 117 -8.04 -12.90 28.92
N ASP A 118 -7.77 -11.64 29.27
CA ASP A 118 -8.59 -10.83 30.18
C ASP A 118 -8.99 -9.51 29.50
N LYS A 119 -10.30 -9.33 29.32
CA LYS A 119 -10.87 -8.13 28.69
C LYS A 119 -10.80 -6.90 29.59
N ASN A 120 -10.72 -7.07 30.91
CA ASN A 120 -10.71 -5.95 31.85
C ASN A 120 -9.38 -5.20 31.85
N GLN A 121 -8.32 -5.84 31.36
CA GLN A 121 -6.98 -5.25 31.23
C GLN A 121 -6.79 -4.49 29.90
N VAL A 122 -7.78 -4.55 29.00
CA VAL A 122 -7.76 -3.80 27.75
C VAL A 122 -8.21 -2.36 28.02
N THR A 123 -7.27 -1.43 27.96
CA THR A 123 -7.53 -0.01 28.21
C THR A 123 -8.03 0.69 26.94
N MET A 124 -9.24 1.22 26.96
CA MET A 124 -9.86 1.94 25.82
C MET A 124 -9.30 3.36 25.61
N MET A 125 -7.98 3.54 25.55
CA MET A 125 -7.39 4.87 25.27
C MET A 125 -7.20 5.19 23.78
N SER A 126 -7.54 4.27 22.85
CA SER A 126 -7.32 4.51 21.41
C SER A 126 -8.36 3.90 20.46
N SER A 127 -9.40 3.21 20.96
CA SER A 127 -10.34 2.49 20.08
C SER A 127 -11.14 3.44 19.16
N ASN A 128 -11.60 4.59 19.66
CA ASN A 128 -12.42 5.53 18.87
C ASN A 128 -11.61 6.34 17.83
N ASN A 129 -10.31 6.56 18.04
CA ASN A 129 -9.47 7.32 17.09
C ASN A 129 -8.76 6.43 16.09
N LEU A 130 -8.49 5.16 16.42
CA LEU A 130 -7.99 4.16 15.46
C LEU A 130 -9.09 3.66 14.54
N ALA A 131 -10.32 3.45 15.04
CA ALA A 131 -11.46 3.06 14.20
C ALA A 131 -11.86 4.15 13.19
N ARG A 132 -11.62 5.43 13.50
CA ARG A 132 -11.94 6.56 12.61
C ARG A 132 -10.94 6.79 11.49
N LYS A 133 -9.72 6.28 11.60
CA LYS A 133 -8.62 6.54 10.64
C LYS A 133 -8.46 5.44 9.59
N VAL A 134 -9.38 4.47 9.58
CA VAL A 134 -9.41 3.31 8.68
C VAL A 134 -10.79 3.18 8.01
N SER A 135 -11.61 4.25 8.01
CA SER A 135 -12.82 4.35 7.19
C SER A 135 -12.56 5.19 5.95
#